data_AF-S2RXB7-F1
#
_entry.id   AF-S2RXB7-F1
#
_cell.length_a   1.000
_cell.length_b   1.000
_cell.length_c   1.000
_cell.angle_alpha   90.00
_cell.angle_beta   90.00
_cell.angle_gamma   90.00
#
_symmetry.space_group_name_H-M   'P 1'
#
loop_
_entity.id
_entity.type
_entity.pdbx_description
1 polymer ?
#
loop_
_entity_poly.entity_id
_entity_poly.type
_entity_poly.pdbx_seq_one_letter_code
_entity_poly.pdbx_strand_id
1 'polypeptide(L)'
;MTAISNHVGTIVKLNPDYTQMDAVYLTNKLLNLIGDAALDLPGDADPLTNLDLMVKAAQENGKIPDSQAARQILEAQLMDLATPTPSRINQLFWDKYQAGPRVATDWFFALSRANNYIQTRAIAKNVVFPAKTEYGDLEITINLSKPEKDPKDIAAAAHAAQSGYPACALCLQTEGYAGRTDFAARTNHRIIRFLLGGKTWGFQYSPYAYFNEHAIFLDAIHEPMVIDQSTFSNLLAIVSMFPTYFVGSNADLPIVGGSMLTHEHYQGGRHTFPMAKAPIETQVEISGHPHVFAGIVKWPMSVIRLVSADSDELINAAEHVRQVWNQYTDETVDVRAFVDGKPH
;
A
#
# COMPACT_ATOMS: atom_id res chain seq x y z
N MET A 1 -18.87 21.01 21.79
CA MET A 1 -18.59 21.00 20.34
C MET A 1 -19.39 19.86 19.73
N THR A 2 -19.93 20.05 18.53
CA THR A 2 -20.68 19.01 17.80
C THR A 2 -19.72 18.15 16.99
N ALA A 3 -20.16 16.95 16.58
CA ALA A 3 -19.35 16.06 15.74
C ALA A 3 -18.89 16.74 14.44
N ILE A 4 -19.78 17.53 13.83
CA ILE A 4 -19.47 18.33 12.64
C ILE A 4 -18.41 19.39 12.94
N SER A 5 -18.55 20.17 14.02
CA SER A 5 -17.56 21.21 14.35
C SER A 5 -16.17 20.62 14.63
N ASN A 6 -16.09 19.44 15.25
CA ASN A 6 -14.84 18.71 15.47
C ASN A 6 -14.26 18.20 14.15
N HIS A 7 -15.10 17.69 13.24
CA HIS A 7 -14.66 17.22 11.92
C HIS A 7 -14.18 18.37 11.02
N VAL A 8 -14.85 19.53 11.05
CA VAL A 8 -14.37 20.75 10.38
C VAL A 8 -13.00 21.16 10.91
N GLY A 9 -12.77 21.11 12.23
CA GLY A 9 -11.44 21.33 12.81
C GLY A 9 -10.40 20.33 12.30
N THR A 10 -10.78 19.07 12.11
CA THR A 10 -9.92 18.04 11.50
C THR A 10 -9.60 18.36 10.04
N ILE A 11 -10.60 18.79 9.25
CA ILE A 11 -10.40 19.20 7.86
C ILE A 11 -9.39 20.33 7.74
N VAL A 12 -9.59 21.42 8.48
CA VAL A 12 -8.69 22.60 8.46
C VAL A 12 -7.28 22.25 8.94
N LYS A 13 -7.15 21.30 9.87
CA LYS A 13 -5.85 20.84 10.37
C LYS A 13 -5.08 20.02 9.32
N LEU A 14 -5.76 19.14 8.59
CA LEU A 14 -5.12 18.17 7.70
C LEU A 14 -4.99 18.67 6.25
N ASN A 15 -5.91 19.53 5.81
CA ASN A 15 -5.95 20.05 4.46
C ASN A 15 -5.61 21.56 4.44
N PRO A 16 -4.41 21.95 3.97
CA PRO A 16 -3.97 23.34 3.96
C PRO A 16 -4.68 24.19 2.90
N ASP A 17 -5.53 23.60 2.07
CA ASP A 17 -6.36 24.35 1.12
C ASP A 17 -7.58 25.01 1.82
N TYR A 18 -7.84 24.63 3.08
CA TYR A 18 -8.90 25.22 3.90
C TYR A 18 -8.33 25.97 5.11
N THR A 19 -9.04 27.01 5.52
CA THR A 19 -8.77 27.81 6.72
C THR A 19 -9.99 27.85 7.63
N GLN A 20 -9.88 28.47 8.80
CA GLN A 20 -11.03 28.62 9.69
C GLN A 20 -12.15 29.48 9.08
N MET A 21 -11.84 30.31 8.07
CA MET A 21 -12.85 31.07 7.32
C MET A 21 -13.83 30.15 6.57
N ASP A 22 -13.39 28.94 6.23
CA ASP A 22 -14.18 27.96 5.47
C ASP A 22 -15.12 27.13 6.36
N ALA A 23 -15.16 27.37 7.67
CA ALA A 23 -15.90 26.52 8.61
C ALA A 23 -17.40 26.40 8.29
N VAL A 24 -18.05 27.50 7.87
CA VAL A 24 -19.47 27.50 7.47
C VAL A 24 -19.65 26.75 6.15
N TYR A 25 -18.75 26.97 5.18
CA TYR A 25 -18.75 26.25 3.90
C TYR A 25 -18.60 24.74 4.10
N LEU A 26 -17.63 24.32 4.91
CA LEU A 26 -17.37 22.92 5.22
C LEU A 26 -18.53 22.28 5.99
N THR A 27 -19.13 23.00 6.94
CA THR A 27 -20.34 22.54 7.64
C THR A 27 -21.46 22.22 6.64
N ASN A 28 -21.74 23.12 5.69
CA ASN A 28 -22.77 22.90 4.67
C ASN A 28 -22.43 21.73 3.74
N LYS A 29 -21.15 21.54 3.39
CA LYS A 29 -20.71 20.38 2.60
C LYS A 29 -20.94 19.06 3.33
N LEU A 30 -20.65 19.02 4.63
CA LEU A 30 -20.88 17.85 5.47
C LEU A 30 -22.38 17.56 5.59
N LEU A 31 -23.20 18.55 5.93
CA LEU A 31 -24.65 18.41 6.05
C LEU A 31 -25.32 17.96 4.73
N ASN A 32 -24.82 18.40 3.57
CA ASN A 32 -25.33 17.89 2.30
C ASN A 32 -25.18 16.37 2.17
N LEU A 33 -24.05 15.82 2.64
CA LEU A 33 -23.74 14.39 2.64
C LEU A 33 -24.51 13.61 3.72
N ILE A 34 -24.66 14.17 4.93
CA ILE A 34 -25.17 13.42 6.10
C ILE A 34 -26.58 13.82 6.56
N GLY A 35 -27.13 14.92 6.05
CA GLY A 35 -28.45 15.46 6.37
C GLY A 35 -28.45 16.54 7.47
N ASP A 36 -29.34 17.53 7.34
CA ASP A 36 -29.41 18.72 8.22
C ASP A 36 -29.67 18.37 9.69
N ALA A 37 -30.37 17.26 9.96
CA ALA A 37 -30.62 16.77 11.32
C ALA A 37 -29.34 16.39 12.09
N ALA A 38 -28.21 16.25 11.40
CA ALA A 38 -26.91 15.96 12.01
C ALA A 38 -26.24 17.18 12.66
N LEU A 39 -26.77 18.40 12.49
CA LEU A 39 -26.12 19.65 12.92
C LEU A 39 -25.70 19.63 14.39
N ASP A 40 -26.60 19.15 15.25
CA ASP A 40 -26.45 19.16 16.71
C ASP A 40 -25.96 17.82 17.28
N LEU A 41 -25.41 16.93 16.44
CA LEU A 41 -24.85 15.67 16.92
C LEU A 41 -23.77 15.93 17.98
N PRO A 42 -23.85 15.29 19.16
CA PRO A 42 -22.84 15.47 20.19
C PRO A 42 -21.48 14.99 19.67
N GLY A 43 -20.45 15.82 19.84
CA GLY A 43 -19.10 15.48 19.39
C GLY A 43 -18.32 14.67 20.42
N ASP A 44 -17.31 13.96 19.93
CA ASP A 44 -16.31 13.22 20.71
C ASP A 44 -14.92 13.86 20.56
N ALA A 45 -13.99 13.56 21.47
CA ALA A 45 -12.61 13.99 21.37
C ALA A 45 -11.83 13.24 20.27
N ASP A 46 -12.19 11.98 19.97
CA ASP A 46 -11.60 11.19 18.89
C ASP A 46 -12.21 11.59 17.52
N PRO A 47 -11.39 12.08 16.56
CA PRO A 47 -11.86 12.37 15.21
C PRO A 47 -12.56 11.20 14.52
N LEU A 48 -12.10 9.96 14.74
CA LEU A 48 -12.71 8.79 14.10
C LEU A 48 -14.06 8.40 14.72
N THR A 49 -14.26 8.67 16.01
CA THR A 49 -15.60 8.54 16.63
C THR A 49 -16.57 9.57 16.05
N ASN A 50 -16.14 10.82 15.81
CA ASN A 50 -16.97 11.81 15.13
C ASN A 50 -17.34 11.36 13.70
N LEU A 51 -16.40 10.76 12.97
CA LEU A 51 -16.66 10.16 11.66
C LEU A 51 -17.75 9.07 11.74
N ASP A 52 -17.63 8.14 12.68
CA ASP A 52 -18.60 7.06 12.87
C ASP A 52 -20.01 7.61 13.19
N LEU A 53 -20.09 8.65 14.04
CA LEU A 53 -21.36 9.32 14.38
C LEU A 53 -22.02 9.97 13.16
N MET A 54 -21.24 10.68 12.34
CA MET A 54 -21.76 11.30 11.12
C MET A 54 -22.23 10.28 10.08
N VAL A 55 -21.50 9.17 9.92
CA VAL A 55 -21.89 8.08 9.02
C VAL A 55 -23.17 7.42 9.49
N LYS A 56 -23.29 7.15 10.79
CA LYS A 56 -24.52 6.62 11.38
C LYS A 56 -25.71 7.57 11.16
N ALA A 57 -25.52 8.87 11.40
CA ALA A 57 -26.57 9.86 11.16
C ALA A 57 -26.99 9.92 9.69
N ALA A 58 -26.06 9.77 8.75
CA ALA A 58 -26.39 9.69 7.33
C ALA A 58 -27.28 8.48 6.99
N GLN A 59 -27.07 7.34 7.66
CA GLN A 59 -27.96 6.17 7.53
C GLN A 59 -29.35 6.46 8.10
N GLU A 60 -29.42 7.02 9.31
CA GLU A 60 -30.68 7.38 9.99
C GLU A 60 -31.48 8.43 9.21
N ASN A 61 -30.79 9.37 8.57
CA ASN A 61 -31.37 10.41 7.71
C ASN A 61 -31.69 9.92 6.28
N GLY A 62 -31.46 8.64 5.96
CA GLY A 62 -31.74 8.06 4.66
C GLY A 62 -30.86 8.58 3.51
N LYS A 63 -29.68 9.16 3.81
CA LYS A 63 -28.72 9.64 2.81
C LYS A 63 -27.92 8.52 2.17
N ILE A 64 -27.70 7.43 2.89
CA ILE A 64 -27.04 6.22 2.41
C ILE A 64 -27.81 4.97 2.86
N PRO A 65 -27.76 3.85 2.10
CA PRO A 65 -28.36 2.59 2.53
C PRO A 65 -27.61 1.98 3.72
N ASP A 66 -28.27 1.08 4.43
CA ASP A 66 -27.66 0.30 5.52
C ASP A 66 -26.83 -0.86 4.97
N SER A 67 -25.64 -0.54 4.46
CA SER A 67 -24.65 -1.53 3.99
C SER A 67 -23.23 -1.11 4.31
N GLN A 68 -22.33 -2.09 4.42
CA GLN A 68 -20.92 -1.84 4.70
C GLN A 68 -20.24 -1.02 3.59
N ALA A 69 -20.53 -1.34 2.32
CA ALA A 69 -20.00 -0.60 1.18
C ALA A 69 -20.42 0.88 1.22
N ALA A 70 -21.69 1.19 1.49
CA ALA A 70 -22.17 2.57 1.53
C ALA A 70 -21.55 3.37 2.68
N ARG A 71 -21.34 2.73 3.85
CA ARG A 71 -20.62 3.33 4.97
C ARG A 71 -19.18 3.67 4.58
N GLN A 72 -18.45 2.74 3.99
CA GLN A 72 -17.06 2.94 3.55
C GLN A 72 -16.93 4.04 2.47
N ILE A 73 -17.87 4.10 1.53
CA ILE A 73 -17.92 5.16 0.51
C ILE A 73 -18.10 6.52 1.18
N LEU A 74 -19.05 6.65 2.10
CA LEU A 74 -19.31 7.90 2.80
C LEU A 74 -18.12 8.30 3.71
N GLU A 75 -17.54 7.35 4.44
CA GLU A 75 -16.32 7.59 5.24
C GLU A 75 -15.21 8.19 4.38
N ALA A 76 -14.93 7.60 3.21
CA ALA A 76 -13.93 8.10 2.28
C ALA A 76 -14.29 9.50 1.75
N GLN A 77 -15.56 9.79 1.46
CA GLN A 77 -16.01 11.12 1.01
C GLN A 77 -15.86 12.19 2.10
N LEU A 78 -16.20 11.87 3.35
CA LEU A 78 -16.06 12.80 4.48
C LEU A 78 -14.59 13.10 4.80
N MET A 79 -13.70 12.11 4.66
CA MET A 79 -12.26 12.29 4.85
C MET A 79 -11.55 12.88 3.62
N ASP A 80 -12.17 12.85 2.45
CA ASP A 80 -11.63 13.50 1.25
C ASP A 80 -11.50 15.02 1.44
N LEU A 81 -12.46 15.64 2.14
CA LEU A 81 -12.36 17.06 2.52
C LEU A 81 -11.11 17.34 3.37
N ALA A 82 -10.72 16.41 4.22
CA ALA A 82 -9.51 16.48 5.04
C ALA A 82 -8.22 16.06 4.29
N THR A 83 -8.34 15.72 3.00
CA THR A 83 -7.23 15.23 2.19
C THR A 83 -6.90 16.23 1.07
N PRO A 84 -5.68 16.81 1.03
CA PRO A 84 -5.29 17.76 -0.01
C PRO A 84 -5.45 17.17 -1.41
N THR A 85 -5.69 18.00 -2.43
CA THR A 85 -5.79 17.53 -3.82
C THR A 85 -4.52 16.81 -4.30
N PRO A 86 -4.58 15.95 -5.34
CA PRO A 86 -3.41 15.23 -5.84
C PRO A 86 -2.20 16.10 -6.20
N SER A 87 -2.43 17.27 -6.82
CA SER A 87 -1.35 18.22 -7.12
C SER A 87 -0.75 18.80 -5.83
N ARG A 88 -1.59 19.18 -4.88
CA ARG A 88 -1.16 19.77 -3.62
C ARG A 88 -0.39 18.80 -2.74
N ILE A 89 -0.85 17.55 -2.61
CA ILE A 89 -0.17 16.54 -1.79
C ILE A 89 1.20 16.17 -2.39
N ASN A 90 1.30 16.10 -3.72
CA ASN A 90 2.58 15.86 -4.40
C ASN A 90 3.55 17.02 -4.18
N GLN A 91 3.08 18.27 -4.32
CA GLN A 91 3.89 19.45 -4.01
C GLN A 91 4.42 19.39 -2.56
N LEU A 92 3.52 19.19 -1.59
CA LEU A 92 3.88 19.13 -0.17
C LEU A 92 4.85 17.99 0.15
N PHE A 93 4.68 16.83 -0.48
CA PHE A 93 5.59 15.70 -0.32
C PHE A 93 7.00 16.06 -0.78
N TRP A 94 7.12 16.57 -2.01
CA TRP A 94 8.41 16.88 -2.61
C TRP A 94 9.09 18.10 -1.98
N ASP A 95 8.32 19.08 -1.50
CA ASP A 95 8.83 20.19 -0.69
C ASP A 95 9.44 19.66 0.62
N LYS A 96 8.76 18.74 1.31
CA LYS A 96 9.28 18.10 2.53
C LYS A 96 10.46 17.20 2.24
N TYR A 97 10.48 16.57 1.07
CA TYR A 97 11.58 15.71 0.64
C TYR A 97 12.90 16.49 0.54
N GLN A 98 12.85 17.79 0.23
CA GLN A 98 14.04 18.66 0.26
C GLN A 98 14.69 18.76 1.64
N ALA A 99 13.92 18.61 2.72
CA ALA A 99 14.45 18.54 4.09
C ALA A 99 14.93 17.13 4.48
N GLY A 100 14.69 16.13 3.62
CA GLY A 100 15.13 14.75 3.79
C GLY A 100 14.03 13.75 3.40
N PRO A 101 14.37 12.59 2.80
CA PRO A 101 13.39 11.59 2.39
C PRO A 101 12.44 11.15 3.51
N ARG A 102 13.00 10.95 4.72
CA ARG A 102 12.25 10.55 5.89
C ARG A 102 11.20 11.59 6.32
N VAL A 103 11.48 12.88 6.16
CA VAL A 103 10.54 13.95 6.53
C VAL A 103 9.29 13.87 5.65
N ALA A 104 9.47 13.60 4.36
CA ALA A 104 8.36 13.41 3.42
C ALA A 104 7.54 12.15 3.73
N THR A 105 8.21 11.01 3.93
CA THR A 105 7.51 9.74 4.22
C THR A 105 6.82 9.76 5.59
N ASP A 106 7.44 10.31 6.63
CA ASP A 106 6.83 10.41 7.96
C ASP A 106 5.59 11.31 7.92
N TRP A 107 5.64 12.43 7.18
CA TRP A 107 4.47 13.29 6.97
C TRP A 107 3.37 12.59 6.17
N PHE A 108 3.71 11.94 5.06
CA PHE A 108 2.72 11.27 4.21
C PHE A 108 2.03 10.13 4.96
N PHE A 109 2.80 9.32 5.70
CA PHE A 109 2.25 8.25 6.55
C PHE A 109 1.34 8.81 7.64
N ALA A 110 1.74 9.90 8.30
CA ALA A 110 0.90 10.56 9.30
C ALA A 110 -0.42 11.07 8.71
N LEU A 111 -0.38 11.69 7.53
CA LEU A 111 -1.58 12.13 6.82
C LEU A 111 -2.47 10.94 6.41
N SER A 112 -1.90 9.88 5.84
CA SER A 112 -2.63 8.66 5.44
C SER A 112 -3.26 7.91 6.62
N ARG A 113 -2.70 8.04 7.83
CA ARG A 113 -3.33 7.55 9.07
C ARG A 113 -4.45 8.49 9.53
N ALA A 114 -4.18 9.79 9.54
CA ALA A 114 -5.11 10.80 10.05
C ALA A 114 -6.36 10.95 9.17
N ASN A 115 -6.24 10.76 7.85
CA ASN A 115 -7.36 10.79 6.92
C ASN A 115 -8.11 9.44 6.82
N ASN A 116 -7.81 8.48 7.72
CA ASN A 116 -8.42 7.15 7.77
C ASN A 116 -8.28 6.33 6.46
N TYR A 117 -7.32 6.66 5.59
CA TYR A 117 -6.99 5.80 4.45
C TYR A 117 -6.33 4.50 4.93
N ILE A 118 -5.31 4.63 5.79
CA ILE A 118 -4.74 3.51 6.53
C ILE A 118 -5.68 3.19 7.69
N GLN A 119 -6.24 1.99 7.69
CA GLN A 119 -7.27 1.55 8.63
C GLN A 119 -6.64 1.17 9.98
N THR A 120 -6.08 2.15 10.70
CA THR A 120 -5.29 1.92 11.92
C THR A 120 -6.07 1.19 13.00
N ARG A 121 -7.37 1.45 13.14
CA ARG A 121 -8.26 0.76 14.10
C ARG A 121 -8.44 -0.73 13.74
N ALA A 122 -8.46 -1.06 12.46
CA ALA A 122 -8.55 -2.44 11.98
C ALA A 122 -7.20 -3.16 12.11
N ILE A 123 -6.11 -2.49 11.75
CA ILE A 123 -4.73 -3.00 11.87
C ILE A 123 -4.37 -3.29 13.34
N ALA A 124 -4.84 -2.47 14.29
CA ALA A 124 -4.60 -2.69 15.71
C ALA A 124 -5.20 -4.01 16.25
N LYS A 125 -6.10 -4.66 15.51
CA LYS A 125 -6.66 -5.97 15.84
C LYS A 125 -5.79 -7.13 15.38
N ASN A 126 -4.78 -6.87 14.53
CA ASN A 126 -3.88 -7.91 14.04
C ASN A 126 -3.17 -8.60 15.21
N VAL A 127 -3.00 -9.91 15.09
CA VAL A 127 -2.31 -10.71 16.10
C VAL A 127 -0.87 -10.93 15.66
N VAL A 128 0.07 -10.76 16.59
CA VAL A 128 1.51 -10.98 16.36
C VAL A 128 1.98 -12.10 17.28
N PHE A 129 2.62 -13.11 16.70
CA PHE A 129 3.21 -14.25 17.37
C PHE A 129 4.73 -14.24 17.13
N PRO A 130 5.51 -13.60 18.03
CA PRO A 130 6.96 -13.71 17.96
C PRO A 130 7.39 -15.11 18.40
N ALA A 131 8.26 -15.75 17.62
CA ALA A 131 8.77 -17.09 17.92
C ALA A 131 10.30 -17.11 17.83
N LYS A 132 10.96 -17.54 18.91
CA LYS A 132 12.42 -17.77 18.90
C LYS A 132 12.71 -19.11 18.23
N THR A 133 13.61 -19.10 17.24
CA THR A 133 14.02 -20.30 16.51
C THR A 133 15.53 -20.35 16.34
N GLU A 134 16.06 -21.45 15.83
CA GLU A 134 17.50 -21.57 15.48
C GLU A 134 17.93 -20.63 14.35
N TYR A 135 16.97 -20.14 13.55
CA TYR A 135 17.15 -19.19 12.44
C TYR A 135 16.94 -17.73 12.87
N GLY A 136 16.78 -17.48 14.18
CA GLY A 136 16.51 -16.17 14.75
C GLY A 136 15.06 -15.98 15.19
N ASP A 137 14.70 -14.74 15.49
CA ASP A 137 13.34 -14.36 15.91
C ASP A 137 12.44 -14.28 14.68
N LEU A 138 11.52 -15.24 14.53
CA LEU A 138 10.49 -15.22 13.49
C LEU A 138 9.31 -14.34 13.92
N GLU A 139 8.76 -13.63 12.94
CA GLU A 139 7.58 -12.80 13.09
C GLU A 139 6.42 -13.45 12.33
N ILE A 140 5.40 -13.94 13.05
CA ILE A 140 4.19 -14.50 12.45
C ILE A 140 3.04 -13.57 12.79
N THR A 141 2.25 -13.17 11.79
CA THR A 141 1.12 -12.25 11.99
C THR A 141 -0.16 -12.78 11.38
N ILE A 142 -1.31 -12.55 12.04
CA ILE A 142 -2.63 -12.75 11.45
C ILE A 142 -3.22 -11.37 11.15
N ASN A 143 -3.41 -11.08 9.85
CA ASN A 143 -4.00 -9.83 9.41
C ASN A 143 -5.53 -9.92 9.48
N LEU A 144 -6.12 -9.31 10.50
CA LEU A 144 -7.57 -9.20 10.72
C LEU A 144 -8.13 -7.86 10.19
N SER A 145 -7.29 -7.04 9.58
CA SER A 145 -7.68 -5.69 9.19
C SER A 145 -8.44 -5.63 7.86
N LYS A 146 -8.24 -6.62 6.99
CA LYS A 146 -8.94 -6.71 5.71
C LYS A 146 -10.39 -7.13 5.97
N PRO A 147 -11.40 -6.31 5.59
CA PRO A 147 -12.79 -6.65 5.82
C PRO A 147 -13.19 -7.87 4.99
N GLU A 148 -13.88 -8.82 5.62
CA GLU A 148 -14.61 -9.87 4.93
C GLU A 148 -15.82 -9.26 4.21
N LYS A 149 -16.15 -9.76 3.02
CA LYS A 149 -17.32 -9.30 2.27
C LYS A 149 -18.57 -10.00 2.80
N ASP A 150 -19.61 -9.24 3.13
CA ASP A 150 -20.92 -9.79 3.51
C ASP A 150 -21.52 -10.61 2.34
N PRO A 151 -22.11 -11.79 2.59
CA PRO A 151 -22.84 -12.55 1.56
C PRO A 151 -23.83 -11.73 0.73
N LYS A 152 -24.50 -10.73 1.33
CA LYS A 152 -25.41 -9.81 0.62
C LYS A 152 -24.67 -8.95 -0.40
N ASP A 153 -23.48 -8.46 -0.06
CA ASP A 153 -22.65 -7.64 -0.95
C ASP A 153 -22.07 -8.49 -2.09
N ILE A 154 -21.74 -9.76 -1.82
CA ILE A 154 -21.31 -10.72 -2.85
C ILE A 154 -22.45 -10.97 -3.86
N ALA A 155 -23.67 -11.20 -3.38
CA ALA A 155 -24.83 -11.41 -4.24
C ALA A 155 -25.16 -10.17 -5.08
N ALA A 156 -25.12 -8.98 -4.49
CA ALA A 156 -25.34 -7.72 -5.21
C ALA A 156 -24.26 -7.47 -6.29
N ALA A 157 -22.99 -7.77 -5.99
CA ALA A 157 -21.89 -7.65 -6.94
C ALA A 157 -22.00 -8.62 -8.13
N ALA A 158 -22.53 -9.83 -7.92
CA ALA A 158 -22.72 -10.81 -8.99
C ALA A 158 -23.74 -10.36 -10.05
N HIS A 159 -24.65 -9.46 -9.70
CA HIS A 159 -25.67 -8.92 -10.61
C HIS A 159 -25.36 -7.51 -11.13
N ALA A 160 -24.29 -6.88 -10.64
CA ALA A 160 -23.85 -5.57 -11.11
C ALA A 160 -23.16 -5.69 -12.48
N ALA A 161 -23.42 -4.73 -13.37
CA ALA A 161 -22.65 -4.63 -14.62
C ALA A 161 -21.17 -4.45 -14.27
N GLN A 162 -20.30 -5.33 -14.76
CA GLN A 162 -18.86 -5.20 -14.56
C GLN A 162 -18.39 -3.89 -15.21
N SER A 163 -18.05 -2.92 -14.36
CA SER A 163 -17.41 -1.69 -14.82
C SER A 163 -15.93 -1.97 -15.06
N GLY A 164 -15.45 -1.69 -16.27
CA GLY A 164 -14.03 -1.79 -16.62
C GLY A 164 -13.14 -0.69 -16.02
N TYR A 165 -13.67 0.19 -15.17
CA TYR A 165 -12.94 1.32 -14.60
C TYR A 165 -13.15 1.44 -13.07
N PRO A 166 -12.08 1.64 -12.27
CA PRO A 166 -10.68 1.45 -12.64
C PRO A 166 -10.39 -0.01 -13.04
N ALA A 167 -9.38 -0.24 -13.88
CA ALA A 167 -9.07 -1.58 -14.37
C ALA A 167 -8.64 -2.53 -13.24
N CYS A 168 -7.89 -2.03 -12.26
CA CYS A 168 -7.57 -2.77 -11.05
C CYS A 168 -7.38 -1.84 -9.84
N ALA A 169 -7.16 -2.43 -8.66
CA ALA A 169 -7.00 -1.72 -7.39
C ALA A 169 -5.69 -0.93 -7.25
N LEU A 170 -4.73 -1.11 -8.16
CA LEU A 170 -3.44 -0.39 -8.18
C LEU A 170 -3.40 0.77 -9.18
N CYS A 171 -4.33 0.80 -10.15
CA CYS A 171 -4.40 1.88 -11.14
C CYS A 171 -4.40 3.26 -10.50
N LEU A 172 -3.67 4.22 -11.08
CA LEU A 172 -3.72 5.63 -10.65
C LEU A 172 -5.14 6.21 -10.68
N GLN A 173 -5.98 5.68 -11.58
CA GLN A 173 -7.40 5.97 -11.72
C GLN A 173 -8.23 5.66 -10.46
N THR A 174 -7.66 4.93 -9.49
CA THR A 174 -8.29 4.74 -8.19
C THR A 174 -8.21 5.99 -7.30
N GLU A 175 -7.28 6.92 -7.54
CA GLU A 175 -7.15 8.15 -6.76
C GLU A 175 -8.41 9.01 -6.91
N GLY A 176 -9.15 9.23 -5.81
CA GLY A 176 -10.42 9.95 -5.84
C GLY A 176 -11.63 9.11 -6.27
N TYR A 177 -11.46 7.80 -6.52
CA TYR A 177 -12.56 6.95 -6.98
C TYR A 177 -13.57 6.69 -5.85
N ALA A 178 -14.85 6.96 -6.10
CA ALA A 178 -15.90 6.85 -5.08
C ALA A 178 -16.02 5.45 -4.47
N GLY A 179 -15.74 4.40 -5.26
CA GLY A 179 -15.99 3.02 -4.88
C GLY A 179 -17.37 2.52 -5.34
N ARG A 180 -17.56 1.21 -5.22
CA ARG A 180 -18.79 0.47 -5.50
C ARG A 180 -18.77 -0.84 -4.72
N THR A 181 -19.86 -1.60 -4.71
CA THR A 181 -19.98 -2.83 -3.90
C THR A 181 -18.84 -3.84 -4.15
N ASP A 182 -18.36 -3.94 -5.39
CA ASP A 182 -17.26 -4.84 -5.78
C ASP A 182 -15.86 -4.19 -5.75
N PHE A 183 -15.76 -2.87 -5.58
CA PHE A 183 -14.50 -2.11 -5.69
C PHE A 183 -14.35 -1.07 -4.57
N ALA A 184 -13.26 -1.14 -3.82
CA ALA A 184 -13.04 -0.33 -2.62
C ALA A 184 -13.19 1.19 -2.87
N ALA A 185 -13.76 1.89 -1.89
CA ALA A 185 -13.78 3.35 -1.87
C ALA A 185 -12.36 3.91 -1.72
N ARG A 186 -12.05 4.91 -2.55
CA ARG A 186 -10.73 5.53 -2.68
C ARG A 186 -10.83 7.04 -2.85
N THR A 187 -11.94 7.66 -2.44
CA THR A 187 -12.15 9.11 -2.57
C THR A 187 -11.04 9.90 -1.85
N ASN A 188 -10.72 9.54 -0.61
CA ASN A 188 -9.63 10.11 0.19
C ASN A 188 -8.24 9.50 -0.10
N HIS A 189 -8.13 8.62 -1.09
CA HIS A 189 -6.85 8.00 -1.47
C HIS A 189 -5.98 9.00 -2.23
N ARG A 190 -4.67 8.98 -1.99
CA ARG A 190 -3.68 9.82 -2.70
C ARG A 190 -2.42 9.04 -3.03
N ILE A 191 -1.83 9.36 -4.17
CA ILE A 191 -0.66 8.70 -4.72
C ILE A 191 0.43 9.75 -4.98
N ILE A 192 1.60 9.52 -4.39
CA ILE A 192 2.80 10.32 -4.65
C ILE A 192 3.42 9.86 -5.96
N ARG A 193 3.63 10.77 -6.90
CA ARG A 193 4.16 10.51 -8.23
C ARG A 193 5.65 10.80 -8.26
N PHE A 194 6.43 9.89 -8.84
CA PHE A 194 7.88 10.02 -9.00
C PHE A 194 8.32 9.44 -10.36
N LEU A 195 9.56 9.73 -10.76
CA LEU A 195 10.14 9.16 -11.98
C LEU A 195 11.02 7.96 -11.63
N LEU A 196 10.83 6.86 -12.35
CA LEU A 196 11.62 5.64 -12.22
C LEU A 196 11.85 5.06 -13.62
N GLY A 197 13.11 4.88 -14.01
CA GLY A 197 13.46 4.41 -15.35
C GLY A 197 12.90 5.30 -16.49
N GLY A 198 12.73 6.61 -16.24
CA GLY A 198 12.11 7.55 -17.20
C GLY A 198 10.59 7.46 -17.33
N LYS A 199 9.93 6.53 -16.60
CA LYS A 199 8.48 6.41 -16.52
C LYS A 199 7.94 7.08 -15.26
N THR A 200 6.66 7.47 -15.29
CA THR A 200 5.96 7.92 -14.07
C THR A 200 5.50 6.72 -13.27
N TRP A 201 5.82 6.72 -11.97
CA TRP A 201 5.40 5.72 -11.00
C TRP A 201 4.63 6.38 -9.87
N GLY A 202 3.80 5.59 -9.19
CA GLY A 202 3.06 5.97 -8.00
C GLY A 202 3.63 5.31 -6.74
N PHE A 203 3.56 6.01 -5.61
CA PHE A 203 3.83 5.51 -4.27
C PHE A 203 2.58 5.72 -3.41
N GLN A 204 2.10 4.63 -2.82
CA GLN A 204 1.01 4.60 -1.85
C GLN A 204 1.31 3.66 -0.67
N TYR A 205 0.59 3.82 0.43
CA TYR A 205 0.58 2.82 1.50
C TYR A 205 -0.50 1.77 1.28
N SER A 206 -0.31 0.58 1.83
CA SER A 206 -1.37 -0.41 1.97
C SER A 206 -2.35 0.05 3.05
N PRO A 207 -3.67 0.08 2.77
CA PRO A 207 -4.67 0.43 3.79
C PRO A 207 -4.80 -0.63 4.89
N TYR A 208 -4.33 -1.86 4.63
CA TYR A 208 -4.44 -3.05 5.50
C TYR A 208 -3.04 -3.65 5.74
N ALA A 209 -2.14 -2.83 6.27
CA ALA A 209 -0.71 -3.12 6.34
C ALA A 209 -0.38 -4.39 7.15
N TYR A 210 0.63 -5.14 6.68
CA TYR A 210 1.22 -6.28 7.40
C TYR A 210 2.33 -5.87 8.38
N PHE A 211 3.00 -4.76 8.10
CA PHE A 211 4.10 -4.21 8.89
C PHE A 211 4.08 -2.68 8.81
N ASN A 212 4.94 -2.03 9.59
CA ASN A 212 4.98 -0.58 9.65
C ASN A 212 5.30 0.05 8.29
N GLU A 213 4.49 1.03 7.86
CA GLU A 213 4.64 1.73 6.57
C GLU A 213 4.70 0.78 5.35
N HIS A 214 3.92 -0.31 5.36
CA HIS A 214 3.76 -1.16 4.19
C HIS A 214 3.34 -0.32 2.98
N ALA A 215 4.26 -0.20 2.02
CA ALA A 215 4.20 0.64 0.84
C ALA A 215 4.07 -0.21 -0.42
N ILE A 216 3.47 0.41 -1.44
CA ILE A 216 3.32 -0.14 -2.79
C ILE A 216 3.82 0.93 -3.75
N PHE A 217 4.76 0.56 -4.61
CA PHE A 217 5.24 1.35 -5.73
C PHE A 217 4.66 0.75 -7.00
N LEU A 218 3.96 1.52 -7.82
CA LEU A 218 3.16 0.99 -8.94
C LEU A 218 3.41 1.78 -10.22
N ASP A 219 3.43 1.11 -11.37
CA ASP A 219 3.52 1.79 -12.65
C ASP A 219 2.26 2.64 -12.87
N ALA A 220 2.40 3.82 -13.47
CA ALA A 220 1.25 4.63 -13.88
C ALA A 220 0.38 3.94 -14.95
N ILE A 221 0.99 3.06 -15.74
CA ILE A 221 0.35 2.30 -16.81
C ILE A 221 -0.13 0.96 -16.24
N HIS A 222 -1.35 0.56 -16.62
CA HIS A 222 -1.88 -0.76 -16.30
C HIS A 222 -1.29 -1.80 -17.25
N GLU A 223 -0.12 -2.33 -16.90
CA GLU A 223 0.55 -3.39 -17.65
C GLU A 223 0.92 -4.57 -16.76
N PRO A 224 0.90 -5.82 -17.27
CA PRO A 224 1.25 -6.99 -16.48
C PRO A 224 2.63 -6.88 -15.88
N MET A 225 2.79 -7.53 -14.75
CA MET A 225 4.04 -7.55 -14.02
C MET A 225 5.13 -8.34 -14.77
N VAL A 226 6.37 -7.86 -14.77
CA VAL A 226 7.53 -8.49 -15.41
C VAL A 226 8.73 -8.47 -14.47
N ILE A 227 9.42 -9.61 -14.32
CA ILE A 227 10.69 -9.67 -13.60
C ILE A 227 11.86 -9.83 -14.56
N ASP A 228 12.65 -8.77 -14.73
CA ASP A 228 13.84 -8.73 -15.56
C ASP A 228 14.95 -7.85 -14.94
N GLN A 229 16.00 -7.56 -15.70
CA GLN A 229 17.10 -6.71 -15.23
C GLN A 229 16.63 -5.32 -14.76
N SER A 230 15.60 -4.76 -15.42
CA SER A 230 15.04 -3.46 -15.06
C SER A 230 14.38 -3.49 -13.69
N THR A 231 13.85 -4.65 -13.25
CA THR A 231 13.36 -4.83 -11.89
C THR A 231 14.45 -4.52 -10.87
N PHE A 232 15.66 -5.08 -11.01
CA PHE A 232 16.74 -4.83 -10.05
C PHE A 232 17.20 -3.37 -10.07
N SER A 233 17.30 -2.76 -11.25
CA SER A 233 17.57 -1.33 -11.40
C SER A 233 16.51 -0.47 -10.70
N ASN A 234 15.24 -0.82 -10.86
CA ASN A 234 14.12 -0.12 -10.24
C ASN A 234 14.14 -0.25 -8.72
N LEU A 235 14.35 -1.46 -8.18
CA LEU A 235 14.43 -1.70 -6.75
C LEU A 235 15.55 -0.86 -6.10
N LEU A 236 16.75 -0.84 -6.70
CA LEU A 236 17.88 -0.04 -6.22
C LEU A 236 17.64 1.47 -6.32
N ALA A 237 16.99 1.93 -7.39
CA ALA A 237 16.62 3.33 -7.54
C ALA A 237 15.58 3.76 -6.49
N ILE A 238 14.60 2.91 -6.16
CA ILE A 238 13.60 3.22 -5.12
C ILE A 238 14.25 3.29 -3.74
N VAL A 239 15.10 2.33 -3.35
CA VAL A 239 15.80 2.41 -2.04
C VAL A 239 16.77 3.59 -1.99
N SER A 240 17.33 4.03 -3.12
CA SER A 240 18.12 5.26 -3.17
C SER A 240 17.27 6.51 -2.92
N MET A 241 16.04 6.55 -3.45
CA MET A 241 15.09 7.64 -3.18
C MET A 241 14.50 7.57 -1.76
N PHE A 242 14.29 6.37 -1.22
CA PHE A 242 13.67 6.15 0.10
C PHE A 242 14.58 5.25 0.97
N PRO A 243 15.72 5.75 1.45
CA PRO A 243 16.78 4.95 2.07
C PRO A 243 16.41 4.26 3.39
N THR A 244 15.28 4.63 4.00
CA THR A 244 14.77 3.96 5.20
C THR A 244 13.87 2.76 4.88
N TYR A 245 13.56 2.52 3.61
CA TYR A 245 12.63 1.48 3.17
C TYR A 245 13.40 0.31 2.56
N PHE A 246 12.89 -0.90 2.76
CA PHE A 246 13.21 -2.01 1.87
C PHE A 246 12.20 -2.01 0.70
N VAL A 247 12.57 -2.63 -0.41
CA VAL A 247 11.67 -2.86 -1.55
C VAL A 247 11.98 -4.24 -2.13
N GLY A 248 10.95 -4.93 -2.59
CA GLY A 248 11.05 -6.20 -3.27
C GLY A 248 9.88 -6.41 -4.23
N SER A 249 9.97 -7.49 -4.98
CA SER A 249 8.94 -7.92 -5.90
C SER A 249 8.63 -9.40 -5.68
N ASN A 250 7.41 -9.81 -6.00
CA ASN A 250 7.09 -11.23 -6.13
C ASN A 250 7.60 -11.75 -7.48
N ALA A 251 7.60 -13.07 -7.68
CA ALA A 251 7.88 -13.61 -9.02
C ALA A 251 6.70 -13.34 -9.97
N ASP A 252 6.98 -13.20 -11.26
CA ASP A 252 5.98 -13.10 -12.35
C ASP A 252 5.42 -14.48 -12.76
N LEU A 253 5.39 -15.42 -11.81
CA LEU A 253 4.85 -16.77 -12.01
C LEU A 253 3.41 -16.89 -11.48
N PRO A 254 2.57 -17.75 -12.11
CA PRO A 254 1.24 -18.03 -11.59
C PRO A 254 1.29 -18.50 -10.13
N ILE A 255 0.30 -18.12 -9.32
CA ILE A 255 0.08 -18.62 -7.95
C ILE A 255 1.13 -18.10 -6.92
N VAL A 256 2.14 -17.32 -7.33
CA VAL A 256 3.14 -16.75 -6.40
C VAL A 256 2.62 -15.47 -5.72
N GLY A 257 2.51 -15.51 -4.39
CA GLY A 257 2.53 -14.32 -3.53
C GLY A 257 1.27 -13.45 -3.44
N GLY A 258 0.10 -13.93 -3.84
CA GLY A 258 -1.14 -13.12 -3.83
C GLY A 258 -1.08 -11.86 -4.72
N SER A 259 -0.08 -11.82 -5.61
CA SER A 259 0.26 -10.67 -6.46
C SER A 259 -0.88 -10.32 -7.39
N MET A 260 -1.14 -9.03 -7.57
CA MET A 260 -1.91 -8.53 -8.71
C MET A 260 -1.02 -8.55 -9.95
N LEU A 261 -0.86 -9.73 -10.56
CA LEU A 261 -0.01 -9.93 -11.75
C LEU A 261 -0.43 -9.10 -12.97
N THR A 262 -1.62 -8.50 -12.92
CA THR A 262 -2.18 -7.66 -13.98
C THR A 262 -1.67 -6.21 -13.95
N HIS A 263 -0.88 -5.82 -12.96
CA HIS A 263 -0.33 -4.46 -12.85
C HIS A 263 1.09 -4.51 -12.26
N GLU A 264 2.09 -4.00 -12.98
CA GLU A 264 3.48 -3.90 -12.54
C GLU A 264 3.62 -3.07 -11.24
N HIS A 265 4.17 -3.68 -10.20
CA HIS A 265 4.34 -3.05 -8.90
C HIS A 265 5.44 -3.71 -8.06
N TYR A 266 5.97 -2.94 -7.12
CA TYR A 266 6.86 -3.38 -6.06
C TYR A 266 6.23 -3.15 -4.69
N GLN A 267 6.62 -3.97 -3.73
CA GLN A 267 6.20 -3.84 -2.35
C GLN A 267 7.39 -3.50 -1.47
N GLY A 268 7.18 -2.62 -0.50
CA GLY A 268 8.25 -2.16 0.36
C GLY A 268 7.73 -1.54 1.64
N GLY A 269 8.59 -0.79 2.31
CA GLY A 269 8.21 0.00 3.47
C GLY A 269 9.28 0.01 4.56
N ARG A 270 8.95 0.60 5.70
CA ARG A 270 9.89 0.76 6.82
C ARG A 270 9.77 -0.40 7.81
N HIS A 271 10.45 -1.50 7.47
CA HIS A 271 10.59 -2.66 8.35
C HIS A 271 11.89 -3.40 8.07
N THR A 272 12.44 -4.07 9.07
CA THR A 272 13.60 -4.96 8.89
C THR A 272 13.18 -6.38 9.21
N PHE A 273 12.87 -7.14 8.16
CA PHE A 273 12.43 -8.53 8.30
C PHE A 273 13.52 -9.43 8.90
N PRO A 274 13.14 -10.52 9.60
CA PRO A 274 14.09 -11.48 10.13
C PRO A 274 15.09 -12.01 9.07
N MET A 275 14.61 -12.29 7.86
CA MET A 275 15.46 -12.74 6.73
C MET A 275 16.55 -11.73 6.36
N ALA A 276 16.28 -10.43 6.48
CA ALA A 276 17.28 -9.38 6.21
C ALA A 276 18.37 -9.32 7.31
N LYS A 277 18.04 -9.72 8.54
CA LYS A 277 18.98 -9.74 9.69
C LYS A 277 19.83 -11.02 9.71
N ALA A 278 19.34 -12.11 9.15
CA ALA A 278 20.00 -13.40 9.19
C ALA A 278 21.41 -13.34 8.57
N PRO A 279 22.45 -13.93 9.18
CA PRO A 279 23.81 -13.87 8.64
C PRO A 279 23.95 -14.79 7.42
N ILE A 280 25.02 -14.58 6.64
CA ILE A 280 25.44 -15.57 5.64
C ILE A 280 26.06 -16.77 6.38
N GLU A 281 25.59 -17.98 6.06
CA GLU A 281 26.09 -19.24 6.61
C GLU A 281 27.12 -19.88 5.69
N THR A 282 26.86 -19.89 4.38
CA THR A 282 27.74 -20.48 3.37
C THR A 282 28.04 -19.45 2.29
N GLN A 283 29.31 -19.09 2.12
CA GLN A 283 29.72 -18.20 1.02
C GLN A 283 29.66 -18.95 -0.31
N VAL A 284 29.23 -18.25 -1.37
CA VAL A 284 29.22 -18.78 -2.73
C VAL A 284 29.82 -17.75 -3.68
N GLU A 285 30.43 -18.21 -4.76
CA GLU A 285 30.92 -17.36 -5.83
C GLU A 285 29.89 -17.31 -6.97
N ILE A 286 29.70 -16.13 -7.55
CA ILE A 286 28.85 -15.96 -8.74
C ILE A 286 29.77 -15.82 -9.95
N SER A 287 29.72 -16.80 -10.84
CA SER A 287 30.51 -16.83 -12.08
C SER A 287 30.35 -15.54 -12.88
N GLY A 288 31.46 -14.89 -13.22
CA GLY A 288 31.46 -13.62 -13.97
C GLY A 288 31.26 -12.36 -13.12
N HIS A 289 31.06 -12.49 -11.81
CA HIS A 289 30.84 -11.36 -10.89
C HIS A 289 31.81 -11.39 -9.68
N PRO A 290 33.13 -11.32 -9.88
CA PRO A 290 34.14 -11.51 -8.82
C PRO A 290 34.14 -10.42 -7.74
N HIS A 291 33.50 -9.28 -8.00
CA HIS A 291 33.40 -8.15 -7.07
C HIS A 291 32.09 -8.14 -6.27
N VAL A 292 31.17 -9.08 -6.54
CA VAL A 292 29.91 -9.24 -5.80
C VAL A 292 30.10 -10.31 -4.75
N PHE A 293 29.94 -9.92 -3.48
CA PHE A 293 29.92 -10.87 -2.38
C PHE A 293 28.57 -11.58 -2.33
N ALA A 294 28.59 -12.92 -2.34
CA ALA A 294 27.39 -13.73 -2.33
C ALA A 294 27.42 -14.85 -1.29
N GLY A 295 26.24 -15.27 -0.84
CA GLY A 295 26.14 -16.36 0.13
C GLY A 295 24.72 -16.82 0.44
N ILE A 296 24.61 -18.07 0.87
CA ILE A 296 23.40 -18.67 1.41
C ILE A 296 23.21 -18.16 2.84
N VAL A 297 22.02 -17.65 3.12
CA VAL A 297 21.67 -17.06 4.42
C VAL A 297 21.24 -18.15 5.39
N LYS A 298 21.58 -18.01 6.69
CA LYS A 298 21.07 -18.87 7.77
C LYS A 298 19.56 -18.68 7.95
N TRP A 299 18.77 -19.33 7.10
CA TRP A 299 17.33 -19.15 6.98
C TRP A 299 16.66 -20.51 6.65
N PRO A 300 15.43 -20.80 7.12
CA PRO A 300 14.79 -22.10 6.90
C PRO A 300 14.36 -22.37 5.45
N MET A 301 14.56 -21.42 4.54
CA MET A 301 14.25 -21.54 3.10
C MET A 301 15.44 -21.09 2.27
N SER A 302 15.50 -21.53 1.01
CA SER A 302 16.55 -21.16 0.07
C SER A 302 16.57 -19.65 -0.19
N VAL A 303 17.63 -18.99 0.29
CA VAL A 303 17.85 -17.55 0.13
C VAL A 303 19.31 -17.30 -0.21
N ILE A 304 19.54 -16.56 -1.30
CA ILE A 304 20.84 -16.03 -1.65
C ILE A 304 20.88 -14.53 -1.37
N ARG A 305 21.95 -14.08 -0.70
CA ARG A 305 22.24 -12.67 -0.50
C ARG A 305 23.36 -12.26 -1.44
N LEU A 306 23.18 -11.13 -2.11
CA LEU A 306 24.20 -10.45 -2.91
C LEU A 306 24.51 -9.09 -2.28
N VAL A 307 25.79 -8.73 -2.25
CA VAL A 307 26.27 -7.44 -1.73
C VAL A 307 27.38 -6.92 -2.64
N SER A 308 27.23 -5.69 -3.13
CA SER A 308 28.32 -4.94 -3.75
C SER A 308 28.25 -3.47 -3.33
N ALA A 309 29.38 -2.78 -3.40
CA ALA A 309 29.45 -1.33 -3.28
C ALA A 309 29.05 -0.61 -4.58
N ASP A 310 28.98 -1.34 -5.70
CA ASP A 310 28.59 -0.85 -7.01
C ASP A 310 27.21 -1.40 -7.40
N SER A 311 26.29 -0.50 -7.75
CA SER A 311 24.91 -0.87 -8.10
C SER A 311 24.82 -1.65 -9.40
N ASP A 312 25.65 -1.32 -10.39
CA ASP A 312 25.60 -1.94 -11.71
C ASP A 312 26.13 -3.38 -11.62
N GLU A 313 27.19 -3.61 -10.84
CA GLU A 313 27.66 -4.97 -10.55
C GLU A 313 26.59 -5.80 -9.83
N LEU A 314 25.90 -5.22 -8.85
CA LEU A 314 24.84 -5.90 -8.11
C LEU A 314 23.63 -6.24 -9.00
N ILE A 315 23.21 -5.31 -9.87
CA ILE A 315 22.13 -5.52 -10.84
C ILE A 315 22.50 -6.66 -11.79
N ASN A 316 23.70 -6.64 -12.36
CA ASN A 316 24.14 -7.66 -13.30
C ASN A 316 24.22 -9.04 -12.64
N ALA A 317 24.72 -9.13 -11.40
CA ALA A 317 24.77 -10.39 -10.66
C ALA A 317 23.38 -10.93 -10.30
N ALA A 318 22.46 -10.05 -9.88
CA ALA A 318 21.08 -10.44 -9.58
C ALA A 318 20.34 -10.95 -10.83
N GLU A 319 20.55 -10.29 -11.98
CA GLU A 319 20.01 -10.75 -13.26
C GLU A 319 20.63 -12.08 -13.69
N HIS A 320 21.93 -12.29 -13.50
CA HIS A 320 22.56 -13.58 -13.76
C HIS A 320 21.91 -14.69 -12.92
N VAL A 321 21.74 -14.48 -11.62
CA VAL A 321 21.06 -15.44 -10.73
C VAL A 321 19.64 -15.72 -11.21
N ARG A 322 18.86 -14.69 -11.57
CA ARG A 322 17.50 -14.85 -12.10
C ARG A 322 17.47 -15.68 -13.39
N GLN A 323 18.35 -15.38 -14.34
CA GLN A 323 18.44 -16.11 -15.61
C GLN A 323 18.79 -17.58 -15.40
N VAL A 324 19.74 -17.88 -14.52
CA VAL A 324 20.12 -19.25 -14.18
C VAL A 324 18.94 -19.96 -13.51
N TRP A 325 18.30 -19.35 -12.52
CA TRP A 325 17.17 -19.93 -11.80
C TRP A 325 15.98 -20.23 -12.72
N ASN A 326 15.65 -19.31 -13.63
CA ASN A 326 14.56 -19.48 -14.59
C ASN A 326 14.74 -20.64 -15.58
N GLN A 327 15.95 -21.19 -15.69
CA GLN A 327 16.25 -22.35 -16.53
C GLN A 327 16.61 -23.60 -15.70
N TYR A 328 16.69 -23.47 -14.38
CA TYR A 328 17.18 -24.53 -13.51
C TYR A 328 16.11 -25.63 -13.32
N THR A 329 16.52 -26.87 -13.53
CA THR A 329 15.69 -28.05 -13.26
C THR A 329 16.54 -29.06 -12.52
N ASP A 330 15.99 -29.58 -11.44
CA ASP A 330 16.57 -30.63 -10.62
C ASP A 330 15.45 -31.56 -10.17
N GLU A 331 15.23 -32.61 -10.95
CA GLU A 331 14.19 -33.60 -10.69
C GLU A 331 14.43 -34.37 -9.40
N THR A 332 15.65 -34.39 -8.85
CA THR A 332 15.95 -35.10 -7.61
C THR A 332 15.30 -34.45 -6.38
N VAL A 333 14.92 -33.18 -6.51
CA VAL A 333 14.26 -32.37 -5.49
C VAL A 333 12.97 -31.71 -6.01
N ASP A 334 12.39 -32.26 -7.08
CA ASP A 334 11.15 -31.79 -7.71
C ASP A 334 11.16 -30.31 -8.17
N VAL A 335 12.34 -29.75 -8.47
CA VAL A 335 12.46 -28.40 -9.06
C VAL A 335 12.41 -28.51 -10.58
N ARG A 336 11.44 -27.84 -11.21
CA ARG A 336 11.26 -27.82 -12.66
C ARG A 336 11.06 -26.40 -13.14
N ALA A 337 11.94 -25.91 -14.01
CA ALA A 337 11.78 -24.60 -14.65
C ALA A 337 10.56 -24.55 -15.58
N PHE A 338 10.17 -25.71 -16.13
CA PHE A 338 9.05 -25.82 -17.06
C PHE A 338 8.17 -27.04 -16.80
N VAL A 339 6.85 -26.85 -16.90
CA VAL A 339 5.84 -27.91 -16.90
C VAL A 339 4.90 -27.66 -18.08
N ASP A 340 4.68 -28.68 -18.92
CA ASP A 340 3.87 -28.57 -20.15
C ASP A 340 4.28 -27.41 -21.09
N GLY A 341 5.59 -27.11 -21.14
CA GLY A 341 6.15 -26.03 -21.96
C GLY A 341 5.89 -24.62 -21.42
N LYS A 342 5.36 -24.48 -20.20
CA LYS A 342 5.16 -23.19 -19.52
C LYS A 342 6.17 -23.02 -18.38
N PRO A 343 6.68 -21.80 -18.14
CA PRO A 343 7.49 -21.51 -16.96
C PRO A 343 6.75 -21.91 -15.68
N HIS A 344 7.46 -22.53 -14.74
CA HIS A 344 6.91 -23.10 -13.51
C HIS A 344 7.72 -22.69 -12.28
#